data_AF-A0A961YS73-F1
#
_entry.id   AF-A0A961YS73-F1
#
_cell.length_a   1.000
_cell.length_b   1.000
_cell.length_c   1.000
_cell.angle_alpha   90.00
_cell.angle_beta   90.00
_cell.angle_gamma   90.00
#
_symmetry.space_group_name_H-M   'P 1'
#
loop_
_entity.id
_entity.type
_entity.pdbx_description
1 polymer ?
#
loop_
_entity_poly.entity_id
_entity_poly.type
_entity_poly.pdbx_seq_one_letter_code
_entity_poly.pdbx_strand_id
1 'polypeptide(L)'
;MQKTLTLDPGAATILKQFVMNGGTLIVFQDERNTDFVNSVFGTDLSWQPSSSTSTRQGDASGTTFQDGPNAIPDNASLDAVDEASLPPGAESYYENALGDSTVFSFQVGKGQITYLGWDWEDSFPAHFVGQDGGWNKVLDNSISETDGKTNGAFIKGTKKDDKVTLTKALKGETATEFDDYIKLKKGDDKAKAGDGADMIFGAKGEDKCIGQDGNDWLAGEQDDDILKGGDGMDCFYFNKKLAKAGVDYIKDFSFSDNDLVVLSQKVFSDLSLGSMSTTDFNDHIDINSNGEIEYNGDVFARVKSGVAALMDEEDFVVVA
;
A
#
# COMPACT_ATOMS: atom_id res chain seq x y z
N MET A 1 -4.52 -14.81 -32.38
CA MET A 1 -5.93 -14.35 -32.35
C MET A 1 -6.17 -13.81 -30.95
N GLN A 2 -6.14 -12.49 -30.77
CA GLN A 2 -6.55 -11.87 -29.51
C GLN A 2 -8.02 -12.22 -29.30
N LYS A 3 -8.32 -12.89 -28.19
CA LYS A 3 -9.69 -13.20 -27.79
C LYS A 3 -10.25 -11.89 -27.24
N THR A 4 -11.04 -11.17 -28.02
CA THR A 4 -11.79 -10.01 -27.52
C THR A 4 -12.73 -10.54 -26.43
N LEU A 5 -12.38 -10.32 -25.16
CA LEU A 5 -13.25 -10.62 -24.03
C LEU A 5 -14.35 -9.58 -24.02
N THR A 6 -15.42 -9.82 -24.78
CA THR A 6 -16.64 -9.01 -24.69
C THR A 6 -17.36 -9.41 -23.41
N LEU A 7 -17.61 -8.44 -22.51
CA LEU A 7 -18.46 -8.71 -21.35
C LEU A 7 -19.82 -9.24 -21.80
N ASP A 8 -20.37 -10.17 -21.03
CA ASP A 8 -21.75 -10.59 -21.19
C ASP A 8 -22.69 -9.37 -21.09
N PRO A 9 -23.68 -9.19 -21.98
CA PRO A 9 -24.58 -8.04 -21.96
C PRO A 9 -25.32 -7.83 -20.63
N GLY A 10 -25.62 -8.92 -19.91
CA GLY A 10 -26.18 -8.86 -18.57
C GLY A 10 -25.20 -8.29 -17.56
N ALA A 11 -23.94 -8.73 -17.58
CA ALA A 11 -22.88 -8.19 -16.73
C ALA A 11 -22.61 -6.69 -16.99
N ALA A 12 -22.55 -6.29 -18.27
CA ALA A 12 -22.41 -4.88 -18.65
C ALA A 12 -23.56 -4.02 -18.11
N THR A 13 -24.80 -4.53 -18.16
CA THR A 13 -25.98 -3.85 -17.61
C THR A 13 -25.90 -3.70 -16.09
N ILE A 14 -25.49 -4.75 -15.38
CA ILE A 14 -25.35 -4.73 -13.92
C ILE A 14 -24.29 -3.70 -13.50
N LEU A 15 -23.13 -3.71 -14.14
CA LEU A 15 -22.07 -2.78 -13.82
C LEU A 15 -22.48 -1.33 -14.11
N LYS A 16 -23.12 -1.09 -15.26
CA LYS A 16 -23.66 0.23 -15.60
C LYS A 16 -24.63 0.71 -14.52
N GLN A 17 -25.54 -0.15 -14.07
CA GLN A 17 -26.51 0.18 -13.02
C GLN A 17 -25.84 0.43 -11.66
N PHE A 18 -24.80 -0.34 -11.31
CA PHE A 18 -24.04 -0.12 -10.08
C PHE A 18 -23.48 1.31 -10.02
N VAL A 19 -22.76 1.73 -11.06
CA VAL A 19 -22.19 3.09 -11.11
C VAL A 19 -23.31 4.14 -11.18
N MET A 20 -24.31 3.97 -12.06
CA MET A 20 -25.44 4.91 -12.16
C MET A 20 -26.17 5.14 -10.83
N ASN A 21 -26.17 4.16 -9.93
CA ASN A 21 -26.83 4.22 -8.63
C ASN A 21 -25.94 4.73 -7.48
N GLY A 22 -24.70 5.15 -7.75
CA GLY A 22 -23.79 5.73 -6.75
C GLY A 22 -22.56 4.90 -6.44
N GLY A 23 -22.33 3.81 -7.17
CA GLY A 23 -21.10 3.03 -7.05
C GLY A 23 -19.90 3.72 -7.71
N THR A 24 -18.71 3.38 -7.22
CA THR A 24 -17.43 3.82 -7.78
C THR A 24 -16.83 2.73 -8.66
N LEU A 25 -16.34 3.10 -9.83
CA LEU A 25 -15.52 2.23 -10.66
C LEU A 25 -14.14 2.87 -10.88
N ILE A 26 -13.09 2.22 -10.39
CA ILE A 26 -11.71 2.59 -10.71
C ILE A 26 -11.25 1.69 -11.86
N VAL A 27 -10.70 2.31 -12.89
CA VAL A 27 -10.24 1.66 -14.11
C VAL A 27 -8.75 1.95 -14.25
N PHE A 28 -7.96 0.91 -14.50
CA PHE A 28 -6.51 1.04 -14.66
C PHE A 28 -6.12 1.06 -16.13
N GLN A 29 -4.85 1.31 -16.39
CA GLN A 29 -4.26 1.37 -17.72
C GLN A 29 -4.64 0.16 -18.60
N ASP A 30 -4.54 0.37 -19.92
CA ASP A 30 -4.75 -0.52 -21.09
C ASP A 30 -5.86 -0.05 -22.04
N GLU A 31 -5.59 -0.05 -23.35
CA GLU A 31 -6.54 0.28 -24.42
C GLU A 31 -7.89 -0.46 -24.28
N ARG A 32 -7.86 -1.71 -23.80
CA ARG A 32 -9.04 -2.57 -23.63
C ARG A 32 -9.95 -2.07 -22.52
N ASN A 33 -9.38 -1.42 -21.50
CA ASN A 33 -10.14 -0.84 -20.41
C ASN A 33 -10.85 0.45 -20.86
N THR A 34 -10.22 1.24 -21.73
CA THR A 34 -10.86 2.38 -22.40
C THR A 34 -12.01 1.93 -23.31
N ASP A 35 -11.78 0.90 -24.14
CA ASP A 35 -12.81 0.27 -24.97
C ASP A 35 -13.99 -0.26 -24.13
N PHE A 36 -13.69 -0.85 -22.98
CA PHE A 36 -14.69 -1.31 -22.03
C PHE A 36 -15.54 -0.16 -21.50
N VAL A 37 -14.92 0.95 -21.06
CA VAL A 37 -15.64 2.12 -20.56
C VAL A 37 -16.53 2.70 -21.68
N ASN A 38 -16.01 2.82 -22.90
CA ASN A 38 -16.76 3.22 -24.09
C ASN A 38 -17.97 2.32 -24.34
N SER A 39 -17.78 1.01 -24.30
CA SER A 39 -18.84 0.02 -24.56
C SER A 39 -19.94 0.04 -23.50
N VAL A 40 -19.59 0.08 -22.21
CA VAL A 40 -20.56 -0.04 -21.12
C VAL A 40 -21.27 1.29 -20.85
N PHE A 41 -20.53 2.40 -20.86
CA PHE A 41 -21.02 3.70 -20.42
C PHE A 41 -21.41 4.62 -21.59
N GLY A 42 -21.06 4.27 -22.83
CA GLY A 42 -21.40 5.04 -24.02
C GLY A 42 -20.55 6.31 -24.17
N THR A 43 -19.30 6.24 -23.72
CA THR A 43 -18.27 7.27 -23.91
C THR A 43 -17.53 7.06 -25.24
N ASP A 44 -16.66 8.00 -25.59
CA ASP A 44 -15.81 7.96 -26.80
C ASP A 44 -14.36 8.33 -26.44
N LEU A 45 -13.86 7.76 -25.33
CA LEU A 45 -12.52 7.96 -24.83
C LEU A 45 -11.49 7.46 -25.87
N SER A 46 -10.47 8.27 -26.12
CA SER A 46 -9.40 7.99 -27.08
C SER A 46 -8.09 7.71 -26.33
N TRP A 47 -7.74 6.43 -26.21
CA TRP A 47 -6.52 5.99 -25.53
C TRP A 47 -5.26 6.52 -26.24
N GLN A 48 -4.29 6.96 -25.46
CA GLN A 48 -2.98 7.40 -25.91
C GLN A 48 -1.89 6.65 -25.12
N PRO A 49 -0.87 6.09 -25.79
CA PRO A 49 0.30 5.61 -25.06
C PRO A 49 1.02 6.82 -24.45
N SER A 50 1.43 6.73 -23.19
CA SER A 50 2.35 7.69 -22.60
C SER A 50 3.62 7.00 -22.13
N SER A 51 4.70 7.77 -22.04
CA SER A 51 5.95 7.30 -21.45
C SER A 51 6.68 8.45 -20.77
N SER A 52 5.90 9.31 -20.10
CA SER A 52 6.40 10.57 -19.57
C SER A 52 5.73 10.93 -18.25
N THR A 53 6.48 11.61 -17.39
CA THR A 53 5.95 12.15 -16.13
C THR A 53 4.73 13.03 -16.37
N SER A 54 3.68 12.79 -15.60
CA SER A 54 2.49 13.62 -15.57
C SER A 54 2.52 14.59 -14.42
N THR A 55 1.94 15.77 -14.61
CA THR A 55 1.92 16.87 -13.63
C THR A 55 0.50 17.15 -13.18
N ARG A 56 0.35 17.50 -11.90
CA ARG A 56 -0.97 17.80 -11.32
C ARG A 56 -1.54 19.09 -11.92
N GLN A 57 -2.79 19.04 -12.34
CA GLN A 57 -3.49 20.13 -13.01
C GLN A 57 -4.42 20.92 -12.06
N GLY A 58 -5.03 21.97 -12.61
CA GLY A 58 -5.92 22.88 -11.89
C GLY A 58 -7.19 22.20 -11.37
N ASP A 59 -7.71 21.19 -12.07
CA ASP A 59 -8.93 20.46 -11.69
C ASP A 59 -8.76 19.66 -10.39
N ALA A 60 -7.53 19.44 -9.93
CA ALA A 60 -7.28 18.85 -8.61
C ALA A 60 -7.65 19.81 -7.46
N SER A 61 -7.87 21.09 -7.72
CA SER A 61 -8.18 22.07 -6.67
C SER A 61 -9.58 21.85 -6.09
N GLY A 62 -9.68 21.62 -4.78
CA GLY A 62 -10.94 21.40 -4.10
C GLY A 62 -11.42 19.93 -4.09
N THR A 63 -10.60 19.04 -4.65
CA THR A 63 -10.76 17.58 -4.57
C THR A 63 -9.68 16.99 -3.65
N THR A 64 -9.78 15.70 -3.35
CA THR A 64 -8.75 14.93 -2.62
C THR A 64 -7.41 14.87 -3.36
N PHE A 65 -7.40 15.09 -4.68
CA PHE A 65 -6.18 15.16 -5.48
C PHE A 65 -5.37 16.43 -5.24
N GLN A 66 -5.95 17.48 -4.65
CA GLN A 66 -5.29 18.74 -4.33
C GLN A 66 -3.97 18.53 -3.59
N ASP A 67 -3.96 17.61 -2.63
CA ASP A 67 -2.84 17.32 -1.75
C ASP A 67 -2.01 16.12 -2.23
N GLY A 68 -2.24 15.65 -3.46
CA GLY A 68 -1.47 14.59 -4.10
C GLY A 68 -0.04 15.01 -4.48
N PRO A 69 0.75 14.13 -5.12
CA PRO A 69 2.05 14.49 -5.68
C PRO A 69 1.94 15.61 -6.72
N ASN A 70 2.92 16.50 -6.82
CA ASN A 70 2.93 17.55 -7.87
C ASN A 70 3.20 16.97 -9.26
N ALA A 71 3.86 15.82 -9.30
CA ALA A 71 4.14 15.05 -10.50
C ALA A 71 4.17 13.56 -10.15
N ILE A 72 3.75 12.73 -11.09
CA ILE A 72 3.79 11.26 -11.02
C ILE A 72 4.60 10.74 -12.22
N PRO A 73 5.60 9.88 -12.00
CA PRO A 73 6.46 9.38 -13.06
C PRO A 73 5.78 8.31 -13.91
N ASP A 74 6.32 8.12 -15.12
CA ASP A 74 6.12 6.91 -15.92
C ASP A 74 7.08 5.85 -15.38
N ASN A 75 6.52 4.82 -14.77
CA ASN A 75 7.22 3.88 -13.92
C ASN A 75 6.78 2.47 -14.33
N ALA A 76 7.40 1.94 -15.39
CA ALA A 76 7.03 0.69 -16.04
C ALA A 76 5.70 0.70 -16.81
N SER A 77 5.45 1.78 -17.55
CA SER A 77 4.30 2.01 -18.45
C SER A 77 3.24 2.91 -17.82
N LEU A 78 2.86 3.93 -18.57
CA LEU A 78 1.85 4.89 -18.19
C LEU A 78 1.00 5.17 -19.41
N ASP A 79 -0.28 4.82 -19.37
CA ASP A 79 -1.21 5.18 -20.44
C ASP A 79 -1.96 6.47 -20.11
N ALA A 80 -2.38 7.18 -21.15
CA ALA A 80 -3.19 8.37 -21.05
C ALA A 80 -4.45 8.25 -21.92
N VAL A 81 -5.30 9.25 -21.80
CA VAL A 81 -6.47 9.45 -22.65
C VAL A 81 -6.42 10.88 -23.15
N ASP A 82 -6.67 11.08 -24.44
CA ASP A 82 -6.76 12.42 -25.06
C ASP A 82 -7.80 13.24 -24.27
N GLU A 83 -7.37 14.37 -23.70
CA GLU A 83 -8.22 15.24 -22.86
C GLU A 83 -9.47 15.68 -23.62
N ALA A 84 -9.36 15.91 -24.93
CA ALA A 84 -10.47 16.33 -25.78
C ALA A 84 -11.55 15.23 -25.96
N SER A 85 -11.21 13.98 -25.65
CA SER A 85 -12.13 12.84 -25.69
C SER A 85 -12.87 12.60 -24.36
N LEU A 86 -12.52 13.34 -23.31
CA LEU A 86 -13.13 13.17 -22.00
C LEU A 86 -14.62 13.60 -22.03
N PRO A 87 -15.50 12.89 -21.28
CA PRO A 87 -16.91 13.25 -21.21
C PRO A 87 -17.12 14.67 -20.66
N PRO A 88 -18.22 15.35 -21.02
CA PRO A 88 -18.54 16.66 -20.46
C PRO A 88 -18.60 16.63 -18.92
N GLY A 89 -17.84 17.53 -18.29
CA GLY A 89 -17.75 17.62 -16.82
C GLY A 89 -16.80 16.61 -16.20
N ALA A 90 -15.97 15.93 -16.99
CA ALA A 90 -14.80 15.24 -16.47
C ALA A 90 -13.81 16.24 -15.86
N GLU A 91 -13.04 15.78 -14.88
CA GLU A 91 -11.97 16.52 -14.23
C GLU A 91 -10.64 15.80 -14.50
N SER A 92 -9.68 16.51 -15.09
CA SER A 92 -8.36 15.99 -15.45
C SER A 92 -7.36 16.37 -14.35
N TYR A 93 -7.01 15.43 -13.48
CA TYR A 93 -6.18 15.71 -12.30
C TYR A 93 -4.69 15.71 -12.61
N TYR A 94 -4.25 14.84 -13.52
CA TYR A 94 -2.85 14.74 -13.95
C TYR A 94 -2.77 14.61 -15.47
N GLU A 95 -1.88 15.39 -16.07
CA GLU A 95 -1.63 15.38 -17.51
C GLU A 95 -0.16 15.21 -17.83
N ASN A 96 0.10 14.47 -18.91
CA ASN A 96 1.42 14.30 -19.46
C ASN A 96 1.88 15.58 -20.21
N ALA A 97 3.10 15.59 -20.74
CA ALA A 97 3.64 16.76 -21.44
C ALA A 97 2.94 17.12 -22.77
N LEU A 98 2.11 16.21 -23.29
CA LEU A 98 1.31 16.39 -24.51
C LEU A 98 -0.09 16.95 -24.22
N GLY A 99 -0.49 17.01 -22.94
CA GLY A 99 -1.82 17.42 -22.52
C GLY A 99 -2.83 16.26 -22.49
N ASP A 100 -2.38 15.02 -22.63
CA ASP A 100 -3.26 13.87 -22.43
C ASP A 100 -3.41 13.59 -20.94
N SER A 101 -4.61 13.22 -20.52
CA SER A 101 -4.94 12.95 -19.13
C SER A 101 -4.53 11.55 -18.72
N THR A 102 -3.71 11.44 -17.68
CA THR A 102 -3.27 10.16 -17.09
C THR A 102 -4.04 9.80 -15.84
N VAL A 103 -4.72 10.78 -15.22
CA VAL A 103 -5.62 10.57 -14.08
C VAL A 103 -6.78 11.53 -14.26
N PHE A 104 -7.98 10.97 -14.47
CA PHE A 104 -9.20 11.77 -14.54
C PHE A 104 -10.36 11.04 -13.91
N SER A 105 -11.41 11.79 -13.59
CA SER A 105 -12.70 11.20 -13.24
C SER A 105 -13.85 11.86 -13.99
N PHE A 106 -14.97 11.15 -14.07
CA PHE A 106 -16.22 11.71 -14.56
C PHE A 106 -17.42 11.04 -13.91
N GLN A 107 -18.52 11.78 -13.83
CA GLN A 107 -19.74 11.34 -13.18
C GLN A 107 -20.61 10.53 -14.16
N VAL A 108 -21.16 9.42 -13.66
CA VAL A 108 -22.15 8.59 -14.37
C VAL A 108 -23.34 8.37 -13.45
N GLY A 109 -24.44 9.06 -13.75
CA GLY A 109 -25.63 9.03 -12.89
C GLY A 109 -25.32 9.65 -11.53
N LYS A 110 -25.31 8.84 -10.47
CA LYS A 110 -24.95 9.25 -9.11
C LYS A 110 -23.55 8.80 -8.68
N GLY A 111 -22.88 7.98 -9.47
CA GLY A 111 -21.56 7.44 -9.17
C GLY A 111 -20.49 8.03 -10.06
N GLN A 112 -19.28 7.52 -9.91
CA GLN A 112 -18.09 8.07 -10.54
C GLN A 112 -17.26 6.96 -11.17
N ILE A 113 -16.61 7.29 -12.28
CA ILE A 113 -15.55 6.49 -12.87
C ILE A 113 -14.26 7.28 -12.75
N THR A 114 -13.20 6.66 -12.23
CA THR A 114 -11.86 7.24 -12.17
C THR A 114 -10.92 6.36 -12.98
N TYR A 115 -10.18 6.95 -13.91
CA TYR A 115 -9.16 6.28 -14.69
C TYR A 115 -7.78 6.58 -14.11
N LEU A 116 -6.97 5.55 -13.90
CA LEU A 116 -5.59 5.64 -13.44
C LEU A 116 -4.70 4.99 -14.48
N GLY A 117 -3.84 5.80 -15.09
CA GLY A 117 -3.00 5.40 -16.21
C GLY A 117 -1.87 4.43 -15.88
N TRP A 118 -1.76 3.89 -14.67
CA TRP A 118 -0.67 2.98 -14.27
C TRP A 118 -1.13 1.52 -14.16
N ASP A 119 -0.26 0.57 -14.52
CA ASP A 119 -0.54 -0.89 -14.49
C ASP A 119 -0.24 -1.56 -13.16
N TRP A 120 0.33 -0.82 -12.21
CA TRP A 120 0.69 -1.33 -10.89
C TRP A 120 1.79 -2.37 -10.91
N GLU A 121 2.58 -2.46 -12.00
CA GLU A 121 3.73 -3.34 -12.04
C GLU A 121 4.72 -2.97 -10.92
N ASP A 122 5.10 -3.98 -10.11
CA ASP A 122 5.91 -3.83 -8.90
C ASP A 122 5.34 -2.88 -7.82
N SER A 123 4.02 -2.82 -7.65
CA SER A 123 3.36 -2.01 -6.62
C SER A 123 3.42 -2.56 -5.18
N PHE A 124 3.77 -3.85 -4.96
CA PHE A 124 3.72 -4.50 -3.64
C PHE A 124 4.93 -5.43 -3.33
N PRO A 125 5.38 -5.53 -2.05
CA PRO A 125 4.96 -4.71 -0.93
C PRO A 125 5.62 -3.34 -0.96
N ALA A 126 4.85 -2.34 -0.53
CA ALA A 126 5.29 -0.96 -0.49
C ALA A 126 6.62 -0.86 0.29
N HIS A 127 7.63 -0.37 -0.44
CA HIS A 127 8.96 0.04 0.00
C HIS A 127 10.02 -1.10 -0.05
N PHE A 128 11.02 -1.06 -0.94
CA PHE A 128 11.75 0.14 -1.34
C PHE A 128 12.43 0.18 -2.73
N VAL A 129 11.97 -0.60 -3.72
CA VAL A 129 12.18 -0.29 -5.16
C VAL A 129 10.95 -0.42 -6.06
N GLY A 130 9.76 -0.57 -5.49
CA GLY A 130 8.54 -0.52 -6.31
C GLY A 130 8.48 0.79 -7.09
N GLN A 131 8.09 0.73 -8.36
CA GLN A 131 8.00 1.89 -9.24
C GLN A 131 6.73 2.72 -8.92
N ASP A 132 6.38 2.88 -7.65
CA ASP A 132 5.16 3.61 -7.28
C ASP A 132 5.22 5.09 -7.68
N GLY A 133 6.30 5.79 -7.35
CA GLY A 133 6.47 7.20 -7.75
C GLY A 133 5.36 8.15 -7.26
N GLY A 134 4.50 7.75 -6.32
CA GLY A 134 3.33 8.49 -5.86
C GLY A 134 1.97 7.97 -6.36
N TRP A 135 1.92 6.90 -7.16
CA TRP A 135 0.69 6.32 -7.71
C TRP A 135 -0.26 5.74 -6.65
N ASN A 136 0.26 5.14 -5.59
CA ASN A 136 -0.48 4.66 -4.42
C ASN A 136 -1.23 5.82 -3.77
N LYS A 137 -0.58 6.99 -3.64
CA LYS A 137 -1.25 8.18 -3.12
C LYS A 137 -2.36 8.68 -4.07
N VAL A 138 -2.19 8.52 -5.38
CA VAL A 138 -3.23 8.85 -6.37
C VAL A 138 -4.40 7.87 -6.28
N LEU A 139 -4.16 6.58 -6.06
CA LEU A 139 -5.21 5.59 -5.78
C LEU A 139 -5.95 5.89 -4.47
N ASP A 140 -5.23 6.21 -3.39
CA ASP A 140 -5.84 6.63 -2.12
C ASP A 140 -6.77 7.83 -2.31
N ASN A 141 -6.31 8.83 -3.08
CA ASN A 141 -7.11 10.00 -3.41
C ASN A 141 -8.33 9.59 -4.24
N SER A 142 -8.18 8.70 -5.23
CA SER A 142 -9.29 8.21 -6.06
C SER A 142 -10.37 7.51 -5.24
N ILE A 143 -9.98 6.68 -4.27
CA ILE A 143 -10.91 6.02 -3.36
C ILE A 143 -11.58 7.08 -2.46
N SER A 144 -10.81 8.03 -1.94
CA SER A 144 -11.30 9.09 -1.04
C SER A 144 -12.17 10.15 -1.73
N GLU A 145 -11.99 10.39 -3.03
CA GLU A 145 -12.81 11.33 -3.82
C GLU A 145 -14.24 10.81 -3.99
N THR A 146 -14.32 9.50 -4.20
CA THR A 146 -15.57 8.83 -4.53
C THR A 146 -16.40 8.51 -3.30
N ASP A 147 -15.74 8.41 -2.15
CA ASP A 147 -16.36 8.11 -0.88
C ASP A 147 -15.81 9.10 0.15
N GLY A 148 -16.68 9.96 0.68
CA GLY A 148 -16.40 10.61 1.98
C GLY A 148 -16.28 9.59 3.14
N LYS A 149 -15.79 8.38 2.87
CA LYS A 149 -15.65 7.17 3.70
C LYS A 149 -14.55 6.25 3.14
N THR A 150 -13.32 6.72 2.94
CA THR A 150 -12.22 5.79 3.25
C THR A 150 -12.36 5.45 4.72
N ASN A 151 -12.90 4.27 4.97
CA ASN A 151 -13.48 3.88 6.25
C ASN A 151 -12.38 3.36 7.20
N GLY A 152 -11.12 3.27 6.73
CA GLY A 152 -9.89 3.12 7.51
C GLY A 152 -9.26 4.47 7.90
N ALA A 153 -8.59 4.49 9.05
CA ALA A 153 -7.99 5.65 9.67
C ALA A 153 -6.57 5.92 9.16
N PHE A 154 -6.35 7.14 8.64
CA PHE A 154 -5.00 7.68 8.38
C PHE A 154 -4.52 8.47 9.60
N ILE A 155 -3.63 7.88 10.39
CA ILE A 155 -3.17 8.47 11.66
C ILE A 155 -1.74 8.95 11.53
N LYS A 156 -1.52 10.23 11.86
CA LYS A 156 -0.19 10.84 11.99
C LYS A 156 0.06 11.26 13.43
N GLY A 157 1.03 10.63 14.08
CA GLY A 157 1.45 10.93 15.44
C GLY A 157 2.05 12.34 15.62
N THR A 158 2.38 12.68 16.86
CA THR A 158 3.03 13.90 17.31
C THR A 158 4.48 13.63 17.75
N LYS A 159 5.26 14.65 18.11
CA LYS A 159 6.65 14.45 18.58
C LYS A 159 6.72 14.07 20.08
N LYS A 160 5.64 13.55 20.62
CA LYS A 160 5.46 13.13 22.01
C LYS A 160 4.80 11.75 21.99
N ASP A 161 4.91 11.05 23.10
CA ASP A 161 4.24 9.76 23.32
C ASP A 161 2.75 9.85 22.97
N ASP A 162 2.37 9.08 21.96
CA ASP A 162 1.03 8.96 21.43
C ASP A 162 0.43 7.62 21.85
N LYS A 163 -0.88 7.63 22.08
CA LYS A 163 -1.67 6.42 22.25
C LYS A 163 -2.73 6.37 21.18
N VAL A 164 -2.49 5.53 20.19
CA VAL A 164 -3.42 5.20 19.12
C VAL A 164 -4.08 3.87 19.46
N THR A 165 -5.41 3.86 19.52
CA THR A 165 -6.18 2.64 19.72
C THR A 165 -7.42 2.71 18.85
N LEU A 166 -7.38 1.96 17.77
CA LEU A 166 -8.54 1.65 16.95
C LEU A 166 -9.21 0.41 17.56
N THR A 167 -10.54 0.44 17.63
CA THR A 167 -11.32 -0.60 18.33
C THR A 167 -12.48 -1.08 17.49
N LYS A 168 -12.74 -2.39 17.54
CA LYS A 168 -13.97 -3.05 17.08
C LYS A 168 -15.21 -2.28 17.57
N ALA A 169 -16.05 -1.78 16.67
CA ALA A 169 -17.16 -0.91 17.02
C ALA A 169 -18.16 -1.57 17.97
N LEU A 170 -18.54 -0.81 18.99
CA LEU A 170 -19.91 -0.84 19.48
C LEU A 170 -20.74 0.07 18.57
N LYS A 171 -21.93 -0.41 18.16
CA LYS A 171 -22.87 0.28 17.24
C LYS A 171 -22.76 1.82 17.24
N GLY A 172 -22.27 2.38 16.15
CA GLY A 172 -22.42 3.81 15.81
C GLY A 172 -21.14 4.66 15.81
N GLU A 173 -19.98 4.09 16.14
CA GLU A 173 -18.67 4.71 15.91
C GLU A 173 -17.87 3.81 14.95
N THR A 174 -17.06 4.39 14.06
CA THR A 174 -16.29 3.67 13.02
C THR A 174 -15.35 2.65 13.65
N ALA A 175 -15.72 1.36 13.61
CA ALA A 175 -14.74 0.27 13.67
C ALA A 175 -13.97 0.32 12.38
N THR A 176 -12.66 0.12 12.42
CA THR A 176 -11.95 -0.21 11.21
C THR A 176 -11.88 -1.73 11.18
N GLU A 177 -12.80 -2.33 10.41
CA GLU A 177 -12.64 -3.64 9.77
C GLU A 177 -11.86 -3.47 8.45
N PHE A 178 -11.08 -2.39 8.38
CA PHE A 178 -10.56 -1.75 7.19
C PHE A 178 -9.08 -1.52 7.38
N ASP A 179 -8.36 -1.57 6.27
CA ASP A 179 -6.93 -1.35 6.20
C ASP A 179 -6.57 0.08 6.65
N ASP A 180 -5.78 0.18 7.71
CA ASP A 180 -5.40 1.43 8.35
C ASP A 180 -3.93 1.80 8.10
N TYR A 181 -3.64 3.10 8.04
CA TYR A 181 -2.27 3.61 7.92
C TYR A 181 -1.89 4.45 9.14
N ILE A 182 -1.03 3.89 9.99
CA ILE A 182 -0.55 4.51 11.21
C ILE A 182 0.93 4.86 11.06
N LYS A 183 1.21 6.17 10.99
CA LYS A 183 2.57 6.70 11.04
C LYS A 183 2.78 7.54 12.28
N LEU A 184 3.47 6.94 13.24
CA LEU A 184 3.89 7.59 14.46
C LEU A 184 5.11 8.48 14.21
N LYS A 185 5.64 9.09 15.26
CA LYS A 185 6.70 10.08 15.17
C LYS A 185 7.71 9.79 16.29
N LYS A 186 8.25 10.83 16.91
CA LYS A 186 9.21 10.63 18.00
C LYS A 186 8.41 10.52 19.29
N GLY A 187 8.67 9.50 20.10
CA GLY A 187 7.97 9.27 21.37
C GLY A 187 7.98 7.78 21.68
N ASP A 188 7.68 7.40 22.92
CA ASP A 188 7.45 5.99 23.26
C ASP A 188 5.96 5.71 23.04
N ASP A 189 5.62 5.27 21.84
CA ASP A 189 4.25 5.26 21.33
C ASP A 189 3.57 3.89 21.52
N LYS A 190 2.23 3.90 21.50
CA LYS A 190 1.42 2.67 21.50
C LYS A 190 0.39 2.75 20.38
N ALA A 191 0.50 1.86 19.42
CA ALA A 191 -0.45 1.70 18.32
C ALA A 191 -1.13 0.33 18.38
N LYS A 192 -2.45 0.35 18.19
CA LYS A 192 -3.30 -0.82 17.99
C LYS A 192 -4.23 -0.53 16.82
N ALA A 193 -4.05 -1.25 15.72
CA ALA A 193 -4.53 -0.83 14.41
C ALA A 193 -5.95 -1.31 14.07
N GLY A 194 -6.39 -2.49 14.51
CA GLY A 194 -7.82 -2.82 14.40
C GLY A 194 -8.00 -4.18 13.79
N ASP A 195 -9.09 -4.38 13.06
CA ASP A 195 -9.20 -5.53 12.17
C ASP A 195 -9.00 -4.97 10.74
N GLY A 196 -8.31 -5.65 9.83
CA GLY A 196 -7.92 -5.11 8.51
C GLY A 196 -6.46 -5.37 8.22
N ALA A 197 -6.02 -5.17 6.97
CA ALA A 197 -4.60 -5.24 6.63
C ALA A 197 -3.93 -3.89 6.92
N ASP A 198 -3.34 -3.74 8.10
CA ASP A 198 -2.88 -2.46 8.61
C ASP A 198 -1.39 -2.21 8.35
N MET A 199 -1.00 -0.94 8.26
CA MET A 199 0.39 -0.52 8.20
C MET A 199 0.75 0.34 9.42
N ILE A 200 1.73 -0.10 10.21
CA ILE A 200 2.19 0.62 11.41
C ILE A 200 3.69 0.94 11.31
N PHE A 201 4.04 2.22 11.46
CA PHE A 201 5.41 2.71 11.58
C PHE A 201 5.60 3.44 12.92
N GLY A 202 6.40 2.87 13.84
CA GLY A 202 6.69 3.41 15.18
C GLY A 202 7.57 4.65 15.18
N ALA A 203 8.58 4.65 14.31
CA ALA A 203 9.51 5.74 14.06
C ALA A 203 10.65 5.89 15.08
N LYS A 204 10.52 6.67 16.15
CA LYS A 204 11.65 6.85 17.07
C LYS A 204 11.21 6.87 18.52
N GLY A 205 11.50 5.81 19.24
CA GLY A 205 11.30 5.63 20.67
C GLY A 205 11.07 4.15 20.97
N GLU A 206 10.72 3.81 22.21
CA GLU A 206 10.38 2.42 22.55
C GLU A 206 8.89 2.17 22.29
N ASP A 207 8.56 1.75 21.07
CA ASP A 207 7.19 1.68 20.58
C ASP A 207 6.53 0.31 20.83
N LYS A 208 5.20 0.30 20.88
CA LYS A 208 4.38 -0.92 20.88
C LYS A 208 3.39 -0.90 19.74
N CYS A 209 3.65 -1.69 18.71
CA CYS A 209 2.84 -1.78 17.51
C CYS A 209 2.07 -3.11 17.51
N ILE A 210 0.74 -3.05 17.40
CA ILE A 210 -0.16 -4.20 17.43
C ILE A 210 -1.10 -4.11 16.22
N GLY A 211 -1.02 -5.05 15.28
CA GLY A 211 -1.87 -5.10 14.08
C GLY A 211 -3.30 -5.57 14.37
N GLN A 212 -3.39 -6.76 14.97
CA GLN A 212 -4.55 -7.59 15.29
C GLN A 212 -5.05 -8.52 14.17
N ASP A 213 -6.30 -8.44 13.72
CA ASP A 213 -6.86 -9.44 12.80
C ASP A 213 -6.65 -8.92 11.36
N GLY A 214 -5.89 -9.62 10.52
CA GLY A 214 -5.59 -9.19 9.15
C GLY A 214 -4.13 -9.45 8.79
N ASN A 215 -3.74 -9.08 7.56
CA ASN A 215 -2.36 -9.27 7.10
C ASN A 215 -1.60 -7.95 7.30
N ASP A 216 -0.94 -7.81 8.45
CA ASP A 216 -0.42 -6.53 8.89
C ASP A 216 1.04 -6.29 8.50
N TRP A 217 1.43 -5.03 8.35
CA TRP A 217 2.79 -4.57 8.11
C TRP A 217 3.28 -3.72 9.28
N LEU A 218 4.24 -4.23 10.04
CA LEU A 218 4.73 -3.59 11.27
C LEU A 218 6.22 -3.26 11.18
N ALA A 219 6.55 -1.99 11.35
CA ALA A 219 7.93 -1.50 11.52
C ALA A 219 8.06 -0.70 12.81
N GLY A 220 8.90 -1.18 13.74
CA GLY A 220 9.29 -0.40 14.94
C GLY A 220 10.15 0.82 14.57
N GLU A 221 11.08 0.62 13.64
CA GLU A 221 12.08 1.57 13.15
C GLU A 221 13.29 1.77 14.08
N GLN A 222 13.29 2.74 15.00
CA GLN A 222 14.46 3.04 15.84
C GLN A 222 14.18 2.82 17.32
N ASP A 223 15.21 2.32 18.00
CA ASP A 223 15.24 2.04 19.45
C ASP A 223 14.64 0.63 19.74
N ASP A 224 14.17 0.30 20.95
CA ASP A 224 13.71 -1.07 21.30
C ASP A 224 12.19 -1.20 21.16
N ASP A 225 11.70 -1.90 20.13
CA ASP A 225 10.26 -1.96 19.86
C ASP A 225 9.62 -3.30 20.25
N ILE A 226 8.30 -3.27 20.49
CA ILE A 226 7.47 -4.48 20.65
C ILE A 226 6.51 -4.54 19.48
N LEU A 227 6.69 -5.58 18.65
CA LEU A 227 5.84 -5.85 17.50
C LEU A 227 4.96 -7.06 17.79
N LYS A 228 3.67 -6.91 17.50
CA LYS A 228 2.68 -7.98 17.59
C LYS A 228 1.83 -7.91 16.32
N GLY A 229 1.91 -8.92 15.45
CA GLY A 229 1.12 -8.97 14.21
C GLY A 229 -0.33 -9.23 14.58
N GLY A 230 -0.69 -10.49 14.71
CA GLY A 230 -1.91 -10.95 15.34
C GLY A 230 -2.40 -12.20 14.65
N ASP A 231 -3.65 -12.19 14.18
CA ASP A 231 -4.21 -13.28 13.40
C ASP A 231 -4.13 -12.90 11.91
N GLY A 232 -3.35 -13.62 11.10
CA GLY A 232 -3.21 -13.37 9.67
C GLY A 232 -1.77 -13.51 9.23
N MET A 233 -1.51 -13.28 7.94
CA MET A 233 -0.16 -13.38 7.37
C MET A 233 0.56 -12.04 7.55
N ASP A 234 1.35 -11.93 8.61
CA ASP A 234 1.95 -10.65 9.02
C ASP A 234 3.37 -10.46 8.50
N CYS A 235 3.74 -9.20 8.26
CA CYS A 235 5.07 -8.80 7.81
C CYS A 235 5.74 -7.90 8.85
N PHE A 236 6.81 -8.40 9.48
CA PHE A 236 7.66 -7.65 10.40
C PHE A 236 8.82 -7.03 9.64
N TYR A 237 8.76 -5.72 9.47
CA TYR A 237 9.57 -5.00 8.50
C TYR A 237 10.72 -4.20 9.13
N PHE A 238 11.94 -4.57 8.80
CA PHE A 238 13.17 -3.97 9.29
C PHE A 238 13.78 -3.03 8.25
N ASN A 239 13.49 -1.74 8.41
CA ASN A 239 13.77 -0.71 7.39
C ASN A 239 14.74 0.40 7.81
N LYS A 240 15.18 0.39 9.07
CA LYS A 240 16.14 1.36 9.60
C LYS A 240 17.35 0.67 10.18
N LYS A 241 18.52 1.27 9.93
CA LYS A 241 19.74 0.92 10.62
C LYS A 241 19.68 1.47 12.04
N LEU A 242 19.84 0.60 13.01
CA LEU A 242 19.85 0.93 14.42
C LEU A 242 21.12 1.75 14.76
N ALA A 243 20.96 2.92 15.35
CA ALA A 243 22.08 3.82 15.70
C ALA A 243 22.82 3.39 16.99
N LYS A 244 22.22 2.47 17.75
CA LYS A 244 22.72 1.74 18.93
C LYS A 244 22.11 0.33 18.88
N ALA A 245 22.50 -0.58 19.79
CA ALA A 245 21.81 -1.86 19.97
C ALA A 245 20.36 -1.61 20.42
N GLY A 246 19.49 -1.34 19.45
CA GLY A 246 18.05 -1.47 19.58
C GLY A 246 17.71 -2.91 19.20
N VAL A 247 16.91 -3.61 20.00
CA VAL A 247 16.50 -4.98 19.72
C VAL A 247 14.99 -5.05 19.79
N ASP A 248 14.38 -5.26 18.64
CA ASP A 248 12.93 -5.39 18.53
C ASP A 248 12.48 -6.75 19.07
N TYR A 249 11.26 -6.81 19.60
CA TYR A 249 10.66 -8.03 20.09
C TYR A 249 9.41 -8.36 19.31
N ILE A 250 9.50 -9.38 18.45
CA ILE A 250 8.35 -9.98 17.77
C ILE A 250 7.70 -10.97 18.75
N LYS A 251 6.47 -10.69 19.17
CA LYS A 251 5.84 -11.40 20.30
C LYS A 251 5.04 -12.63 19.93
N ASP A 252 4.58 -12.75 18.68
CA ASP A 252 3.59 -13.74 18.28
C ASP A 252 3.75 -14.24 16.84
N PHE A 253 4.96 -14.17 16.27
CA PHE A 253 5.26 -14.73 14.96
C PHE A 253 4.71 -16.17 14.80
N SER A 254 4.01 -16.41 13.69
CA SER A 254 3.22 -17.61 13.42
C SER A 254 3.58 -18.26 12.08
N PHE A 255 4.18 -19.44 12.14
CA PHE A 255 4.40 -20.28 10.94
C PHE A 255 3.11 -20.79 10.33
N SER A 256 2.08 -21.02 11.15
CA SER A 256 0.80 -21.51 10.63
C SER A 256 0.08 -20.48 9.79
N ASP A 257 0.33 -19.20 10.05
CA ASP A 257 -0.27 -18.09 9.32
C ASP A 257 0.64 -17.58 8.19
N ASN A 258 1.88 -18.09 8.12
CA ASN A 258 2.94 -17.74 7.17
C ASN A 258 3.48 -16.31 7.35
N ASP A 259 3.68 -15.89 8.60
CA ASP A 259 4.33 -14.63 8.90
C ASP A 259 5.73 -14.54 8.27
N LEU A 260 6.15 -13.32 7.95
CA LEU A 260 7.43 -13.03 7.31
C LEU A 260 8.22 -11.98 8.08
N VAL A 261 9.53 -12.18 8.13
CA VAL A 261 10.50 -11.15 8.47
C VAL A 261 11.00 -10.51 7.19
N VAL A 262 10.67 -9.23 7.00
CA VAL A 262 11.01 -8.49 5.80
C VAL A 262 12.19 -7.55 6.07
N LEU A 263 13.25 -7.69 5.28
CA LEU A 263 14.51 -7.00 5.48
C LEU A 263 14.80 -6.03 4.35
N SER A 264 15.13 -4.79 4.71
CA SER A 264 15.57 -3.78 3.73
C SER A 264 16.97 -3.99 3.22
N GLN A 265 17.19 -4.09 1.92
CA GLN A 265 18.53 -4.09 1.34
C GLN A 265 19.29 -2.77 1.62
N LYS A 266 18.59 -1.67 1.91
CA LYS A 266 19.24 -0.41 2.34
C LYS A 266 19.92 -0.53 3.71
N VAL A 267 19.46 -1.47 4.55
CA VAL A 267 20.02 -1.74 5.88
C VAL A 267 20.89 -2.98 5.85
N PHE A 268 20.39 -4.05 5.22
CA PHE A 268 20.98 -5.38 5.11
C PHE A 268 21.66 -5.54 3.74
N SER A 269 22.62 -4.67 3.45
CA SER A 269 23.20 -4.51 2.10
C SER A 269 24.01 -5.71 1.59
N ASP A 270 24.40 -6.61 2.49
CA ASP A 270 25.12 -7.84 2.11
C ASP A 270 24.18 -8.93 1.59
N LEU A 271 22.86 -8.76 1.73
CA LEU A 271 21.86 -9.71 1.25
C LEU A 271 21.41 -9.43 -0.19
N SER A 272 21.12 -10.51 -0.92
CA SER A 272 20.52 -10.43 -2.26
C SER A 272 19.01 -10.19 -2.20
N LEU A 273 18.42 -9.60 -3.26
CA LEU A 273 16.98 -9.34 -3.33
C LEU A 273 16.16 -10.61 -3.54
N GLY A 274 14.97 -10.64 -2.94
CA GLY A 274 14.01 -11.76 -3.04
C GLY A 274 14.02 -12.66 -1.81
N SER A 275 13.63 -13.93 -2.01
CA SER A 275 13.72 -14.96 -0.99
C SER A 275 15.19 -15.24 -0.65
N MET A 276 15.50 -15.42 0.64
CA MET A 276 16.85 -15.75 1.05
C MET A 276 17.26 -17.16 0.60
N SER A 277 18.56 -17.35 0.36
CA SER A 277 19.14 -18.68 0.21
C SER A 277 19.65 -19.22 1.55
N THR A 278 19.82 -20.54 1.65
CA THR A 278 20.49 -21.17 2.81
C THR A 278 21.88 -20.59 3.10
N THR A 279 22.56 -20.07 2.06
CA THR A 279 23.88 -19.45 2.21
C THR A 279 23.73 -18.07 2.83
N ASP A 280 22.80 -17.24 2.33
CA ASP A 280 22.56 -15.90 2.91
C ASP A 280 22.11 -16.00 4.36
N PHE A 281 21.25 -16.97 4.68
CA PHE A 281 20.85 -17.26 6.05
C PHE A 281 22.10 -17.58 6.90
N ASN A 282 22.80 -18.69 6.66
CA ASN A 282 23.90 -19.09 7.57
C ASN A 282 25.18 -18.22 7.51
N ASP A 283 25.37 -17.36 6.49
CA ASP A 283 26.55 -16.49 6.38
C ASP A 283 26.29 -15.05 6.82
N HIS A 284 25.04 -14.59 6.74
CA HIS A 284 24.68 -13.20 7.05
C HIS A 284 23.62 -13.06 8.15
N ILE A 285 22.67 -14.00 8.25
CA ILE A 285 21.56 -13.98 9.23
C ILE A 285 21.48 -15.27 10.06
N ASP A 286 21.90 -15.16 11.31
CA ASP A 286 21.81 -16.29 12.23
C ASP A 286 20.63 -16.13 13.20
N ILE A 287 19.99 -17.26 13.54
CA ILE A 287 19.03 -17.32 14.64
C ILE A 287 19.58 -18.22 15.74
N ASN A 288 19.82 -17.63 16.92
CA ASN A 288 20.38 -18.38 18.02
C ASN A 288 19.31 -19.08 18.89
N SER A 289 19.74 -19.91 19.83
CA SER A 289 18.82 -20.69 20.69
C SER A 289 17.90 -19.85 21.58
N ASN A 290 18.18 -18.56 21.75
CA ASN A 290 17.34 -17.62 22.49
C ASN A 290 16.29 -16.94 21.59
N GLY A 291 16.30 -17.23 20.29
CA GLY A 291 15.47 -16.57 19.28
C GLY A 291 15.94 -15.18 18.92
N GLU A 292 17.22 -14.87 19.15
CA GLU A 292 17.84 -13.65 18.66
C GLU A 292 18.17 -13.84 17.18
N ILE A 293 17.63 -12.95 16.35
CA ILE A 293 17.99 -12.80 14.95
C ILE A 293 19.18 -11.85 14.91
N GLU A 294 20.30 -12.34 14.41
CA GLU A 294 21.58 -11.67 14.32
C GLU A 294 21.88 -11.38 12.84
N TYR A 295 22.36 -10.18 12.55
CA TYR A 295 22.87 -9.81 11.23
C TYR A 295 24.33 -9.39 11.35
N ASN A 296 25.23 -10.10 10.67
CA ASN A 296 26.69 -9.86 10.77
C ASN A 296 27.23 -9.82 12.22
N GLY A 297 26.62 -10.62 13.12
CA GLY A 297 27.02 -10.74 14.53
C GLY A 297 26.39 -9.71 15.49
N ASP A 298 25.55 -8.80 15.00
CA ASP A 298 24.76 -7.90 15.82
C ASP A 298 23.31 -8.40 15.94
N VAL A 299 22.79 -8.50 17.16
CA VAL A 299 21.37 -8.82 17.40
C VAL A 299 20.51 -7.63 16.98
N PHE A 300 19.53 -7.86 16.10
CA PHE A 300 18.61 -6.81 15.64
C PHE A 300 17.15 -7.07 16.02
N ALA A 301 16.76 -8.33 16.19
CA ALA A 301 15.43 -8.69 16.61
C ALA A 301 15.43 -9.94 17.50
N ARG A 302 14.37 -10.10 18.27
CA ARG A 302 14.12 -11.27 19.12
C ARG A 302 12.72 -11.78 18.84
N VAL A 303 12.62 -13.01 18.39
CA VAL A 303 11.35 -13.74 18.29
C VAL A 303 11.15 -14.51 19.58
N LYS A 304 9.97 -14.38 20.19
CA LYS A 304 9.71 -14.99 21.49
C LYS A 304 9.81 -16.52 21.44
N SER A 305 10.40 -17.09 22.50
CA SER A 305 10.68 -18.51 22.74
C SER A 305 9.61 -19.48 22.20
N GLY A 306 10.07 -20.47 21.43
CA GLY A 306 9.26 -21.57 20.86
C GLY A 306 9.22 -21.55 19.33
N VAL A 307 9.31 -20.35 18.75
CA VAL A 307 9.20 -20.11 17.30
C VAL A 307 10.57 -20.19 16.63
N ALA A 308 11.61 -19.61 17.24
CA ALA A 308 12.94 -19.50 16.63
C ALA A 308 13.57 -20.83 16.14
N ALA A 309 13.25 -21.96 16.78
CA ALA A 309 13.79 -23.27 16.37
C ALA A 309 13.12 -23.84 15.11
N LEU A 310 12.08 -23.19 14.61
CA LEU A 310 11.32 -23.57 13.43
C LEU A 310 11.56 -22.60 12.26
N MET A 311 12.26 -21.47 12.49
CA MET A 311 12.53 -20.51 11.42
C MET A 311 13.63 -20.99 10.49
N ASP A 312 13.46 -20.77 9.19
CA ASP A 312 14.42 -21.07 8.13
C ASP A 312 14.49 -19.94 7.08
N GLU A 313 15.16 -20.19 5.95
CA GLU A 313 15.33 -19.17 4.90
C GLU A 313 14.01 -18.72 4.24
N GLU A 314 12.93 -19.49 4.30
CA GLU A 314 11.64 -19.16 3.68
C GLU A 314 10.86 -18.11 4.48
N ASP A 315 11.15 -17.97 5.78
CA ASP A 315 10.51 -16.96 6.66
C ASP A 315 11.06 -15.54 6.45
N PHE A 316 12.05 -15.37 5.56
CA PHE A 316 12.73 -14.11 5.34
C PHE A 316 12.66 -13.65 3.90
N VAL A 317 12.32 -12.37 3.72
CA VAL A 317 12.28 -11.73 2.40
C VAL A 317 13.12 -10.47 2.43
N VAL A 318 14.01 -10.33 1.44
CA VAL A 318 14.81 -9.12 1.25
C VAL A 318 14.18 -8.26 0.18
N VAL A 319 13.81 -7.05 0.55
CA VAL A 319 13.23 -6.04 -0.34
C VAL A 319 14.20 -4.88 -0.48
N ALA A 320 14.37 -4.36 -1.68
CA ALA A 320 15.31 -3.27 -1.95
C ALA A 320 14.86 -1.98 -1.31
#